data_AF-A0A8R1EA33-F1
#
_entry.id   AF-A0A8R1EA33-F1
#
_cell.length_a   1.000
_cell.length_b   1.000
_cell.length_c   1.000
_cell.angle_alpha   90.00
_cell.angle_beta   90.00
_cell.angle_gamma   90.00
#
_symmetry.space_group_name_H-M   'P 1'
#
loop_
_entity.id
_entity.type
_entity.pdbx_description
1 polymer ?
#
loop_
_entity_poly.entity_id
_entity_poly.type
_entity_poly.pdbx_seq_one_letter_code
_entity_poly.pdbx_strand_id
1 'polypeptide(L)'
;MQRNKKSGSKRVHRSHHIDKDAIVETIYPAVIKMVGKNIFRVLPPSENFEFDPEEDEPTLEVSWLHLQLVYELFLCFLESPDFQASIGKKYIDQRFVLKLLDLFDSEDPRERDFLKTVLHRIYGKFLGLRAFIRKHINNMFLRFVYEADSFNGVGELLEILGSIINGFALPLKQEHKVFLVKVLLPLHKPKCLSLYHAQCNQK
;
A
#
# COMPACT_ATOMS: atom_id res chain seq x y z
N MET A 1 -6.33 -49.06 17.76
CA MET A 1 -7.02 -47.78 17.54
C MET A 1 -5.98 -46.71 17.23
N GLN A 2 -6.09 -46.14 16.03
CA GLN A 2 -5.13 -45.23 15.41
C GLN A 2 -5.13 -43.85 16.11
N ARG A 3 -3.94 -43.31 16.41
CA ARG A 3 -3.74 -41.88 16.66
C ARG A 3 -3.16 -41.26 15.38
N ASN A 4 -4.00 -40.73 14.53
CA ASN A 4 -3.57 -39.92 13.38
C ASN A 4 -3.25 -38.50 13.87
N LYS A 5 -1.96 -38.18 13.99
CA LYS A 5 -1.48 -36.80 14.11
C LYS A 5 -1.48 -36.19 12.70
N LYS A 6 -2.31 -35.17 12.50
CA LYS A 6 -2.34 -34.34 11.30
C LYS A 6 -0.95 -33.75 11.04
N SER A 7 -0.33 -34.18 9.94
CA SER A 7 0.80 -33.53 9.30
C SER A 7 0.30 -32.25 8.62
N GLY A 8 0.29 -31.15 9.37
CA GLY A 8 0.09 -29.80 8.84
C GLY A 8 1.41 -29.26 8.31
N SER A 9 1.49 -29.12 6.99
CA SER A 9 2.61 -28.58 6.22
C SER A 9 3.16 -27.28 6.81
N LYS A 10 4.41 -27.31 7.31
CA LYS A 10 5.17 -26.10 7.64
C LYS A 10 5.63 -25.47 6.32
N ARG A 11 4.94 -24.43 5.85
CA ARG A 11 5.43 -23.53 4.80
C ARG A 11 6.72 -22.89 5.31
N VAL A 12 7.84 -23.36 4.79
CA VAL A 12 9.17 -22.76 4.98
C VAL A 12 9.15 -21.40 4.27
N HIS A 13 8.88 -20.33 5.04
CA HIS A 13 9.23 -18.98 4.60
C HIS A 13 10.75 -18.94 4.56
N ARG A 14 11.34 -19.05 3.37
CA ARG A 14 12.75 -18.74 3.19
C ARG A 14 12.90 -17.24 3.41
N SER A 15 13.36 -16.85 4.60
CA SER A 15 13.80 -15.48 4.86
C SER A 15 14.87 -15.14 3.83
N HIS A 16 14.57 -14.21 2.92
CA HIS A 16 15.55 -13.66 2.00
C HIS A 16 16.45 -12.73 2.81
N HIS A 17 17.42 -13.34 3.49
CA HIS A 17 18.38 -12.60 4.30
C HIS A 17 19.33 -11.90 3.34
N ILE A 18 19.19 -10.57 3.22
CA ILE A 18 20.22 -9.74 2.60
C ILE A 18 21.38 -9.72 3.60
N ASP A 19 22.57 -10.15 3.16
CA ASP A 19 23.78 -10.11 3.98
C ASP A 19 24.09 -8.67 4.40
N LYS A 20 24.63 -8.49 5.62
CA LYS A 20 25.14 -7.20 6.10
C LYS A 20 26.18 -6.67 5.10
N ASP A 21 26.09 -5.39 4.77
CA ASP A 21 26.91 -4.68 3.76
C ASP A 21 26.61 -5.01 2.28
N ALA A 22 25.56 -5.78 1.98
CA ALA A 22 25.21 -6.09 0.58
C ALA A 22 24.58 -4.89 -0.18
N ILE A 23 24.08 -3.86 0.52
CA ILE A 23 23.46 -2.69 -0.12
C ILE A 23 24.51 -1.61 -0.39
N VAL A 24 25.11 -1.67 -1.58
CA VAL A 24 25.99 -0.60 -2.10
C VAL A 24 25.22 0.41 -2.94
N GLU A 25 25.75 1.63 -3.07
CA GLU A 25 25.09 2.73 -3.80
C GLU A 25 24.66 2.37 -5.22
N THR A 26 25.43 1.53 -5.91
CA THR A 26 25.19 1.10 -7.29
C THR A 26 23.96 0.19 -7.44
N ILE A 27 23.49 -0.43 -6.36
CA ILE A 27 22.36 -1.35 -6.36
C ILE A 27 21.02 -0.61 -6.35
N TYR A 28 20.94 0.59 -5.75
CA TYR A 28 19.72 1.40 -5.68
C TYR A 28 19.02 1.59 -7.04
N PRO A 29 19.68 2.13 -8.08
CA PRO A 29 19.04 2.30 -9.38
C PRO A 29 18.61 0.98 -10.00
N ALA A 30 19.40 -0.09 -9.83
CA ALA A 30 19.10 -1.40 -10.40
C ALA A 30 17.85 -2.02 -9.77
N VAL A 31 17.76 -2.03 -8.43
CA VAL A 31 16.61 -2.58 -7.69
C VAL A 31 15.37 -1.76 -7.98
N ILE A 32 15.42 -0.43 -7.87
CA ILE A 32 14.24 0.43 -8.06
C ILE A 32 13.73 0.34 -9.50
N LYS A 33 14.63 0.27 -10.49
CA LYS A 33 14.26 0.05 -11.90
C LYS A 33 13.67 -1.33 -12.12
N MET A 34 14.22 -2.37 -11.50
CA MET A 34 13.69 -3.74 -11.58
C MET A 34 12.28 -3.79 -10.99
N VAL A 35 12.09 -3.28 -9.77
CA VAL A 35 10.77 -3.20 -9.12
C VAL A 35 9.79 -2.46 -10.01
N GLY A 36 10.16 -1.25 -10.45
CA GLY A 36 9.28 -0.42 -11.28
C GLY A 36 8.92 -1.03 -12.63
N LYS A 37 9.77 -1.89 -13.22
CA LYS A 37 9.44 -2.61 -14.46
C LYS A 37 8.47 -3.78 -14.25
N ASN A 38 8.42 -4.33 -13.04
CA ASN A 38 7.61 -5.50 -12.74
C ASN A 38 6.24 -5.13 -12.15
N ILE A 39 6.19 -4.13 -11.24
CA ILE A 39 4.94 -3.79 -10.54
C ILE A 39 4.12 -2.72 -11.27
N PHE A 40 4.77 -1.73 -11.90
CA PHE A 40 4.05 -0.62 -12.51
C PHE A 40 3.44 -1.02 -13.85
N ARG A 41 2.13 -1.25 -13.81
CA ARG A 41 1.29 -1.59 -14.95
C ARG A 41 -0.01 -0.82 -14.89
N VAL A 42 -0.70 -0.72 -16.02
CA VAL A 42 -2.09 -0.28 -16.04
C VAL A 42 -2.92 -1.46 -15.53
N LEU A 43 -3.76 -1.22 -14.52
CA LEU A 43 -4.68 -2.24 -14.03
C LEU A 43 -5.75 -2.52 -15.10
N PRO A 44 -6.19 -3.77 -15.25
CA PRO A 44 -7.29 -4.08 -16.16
C PRO A 44 -8.52 -3.25 -15.77
N PRO A 45 -9.32 -2.77 -16.74
CA PRO A 45 -10.57 -2.10 -16.43
C PRO A 45 -11.46 -3.06 -15.64
N SER A 46 -12.13 -2.56 -14.59
CA SER A 46 -13.13 -3.36 -13.89
C SER A 46 -14.27 -3.69 -14.85
N GLU A 47 -14.49 -4.98 -15.12
CA GLU A 47 -15.48 -5.44 -16.10
C GLU A 47 -16.92 -5.40 -15.54
N ASN A 48 -17.07 -5.20 -14.22
CA ASN A 48 -18.34 -5.36 -13.53
C ASN A 48 -19.01 -4.02 -13.19
N PHE A 49 -19.89 -3.57 -14.09
CA PHE A 49 -20.80 -2.42 -13.83
C PHE A 49 -21.84 -2.71 -12.73
N GLU A 50 -22.02 -3.98 -12.35
CA GLU A 50 -22.89 -4.45 -11.27
C GLU A 50 -22.09 -5.11 -10.13
N PHE A 51 -20.80 -4.78 -9.98
CA PHE A 51 -19.95 -5.36 -8.95
C PHE A 51 -20.55 -5.11 -7.55
N ASP A 52 -20.89 -6.19 -6.84
CA ASP A 52 -21.18 -6.12 -5.41
C ASP A 52 -19.90 -6.51 -4.66
N PRO A 53 -19.19 -5.54 -4.07
CA PRO A 53 -17.95 -5.80 -3.36
C PRO A 53 -18.12 -6.69 -2.11
N GLU A 54 -19.34 -6.97 -1.65
CA GLU A 54 -19.62 -7.95 -0.60
C GLU A 54 -19.84 -9.38 -1.11
N GLU A 55 -20.35 -9.55 -2.33
CA GLU A 55 -20.74 -10.86 -2.88
C GLU A 55 -19.76 -11.40 -3.94
N ASP A 56 -19.05 -10.53 -4.67
CA ASP A 56 -18.20 -10.93 -5.78
C ASP A 56 -16.79 -11.36 -5.33
N GLU A 57 -16.33 -12.50 -5.87
CA GLU A 57 -14.96 -12.97 -5.63
C GLU A 57 -13.93 -12.06 -6.32
N PRO A 58 -12.87 -11.63 -5.62
CA PRO A 58 -11.87 -10.73 -6.21
C PRO A 58 -11.08 -11.44 -7.31
N THR A 59 -10.86 -10.74 -8.43
CA THR A 59 -9.97 -11.25 -9.48
C THR A 59 -8.55 -11.35 -8.96
N LEU A 60 -8.00 -12.57 -8.97
CA LEU A 60 -6.64 -12.83 -8.54
C LEU A 60 -5.65 -12.61 -9.67
N GLU A 61 -4.52 -11.98 -9.36
CA GLU A 61 -3.47 -11.73 -10.35
C GLU A 61 -2.77 -13.04 -10.75
N VAL A 62 -2.75 -13.33 -12.05
CA VAL A 62 -2.21 -14.58 -12.61
C VAL A 62 -0.70 -14.67 -12.39
N SER A 63 -0.01 -13.53 -12.40
CA SER A 63 1.44 -13.44 -12.17
C SER A 63 1.81 -13.28 -10.70
N TRP A 64 0.90 -13.58 -9.77
CA TRP A 64 1.07 -13.31 -8.34
C TRP A 64 2.37 -13.88 -7.76
N LEU A 65 2.75 -15.12 -8.10
CA LEU A 65 3.98 -15.73 -7.58
C LEU A 65 5.24 -14.92 -7.91
N HIS A 66 5.27 -14.29 -9.09
CA HIS A 66 6.37 -13.42 -9.49
C HIS A 66 6.28 -12.06 -8.78
N LEU A 67 5.10 -11.44 -8.77
CA LEU A 67 4.89 -10.14 -8.12
C LEU A 67 5.15 -10.19 -6.62
N GLN A 68 4.75 -11.26 -5.95
CA GLN A 68 5.02 -11.50 -4.55
C GLN A 68 6.52 -11.42 -4.26
N LEU A 69 7.36 -12.10 -5.05
CA LEU A 69 8.82 -12.06 -4.89
C LEU A 69 9.38 -10.65 -5.11
N VAL A 70 8.83 -9.91 -6.07
CA VAL A 70 9.26 -8.53 -6.34
C VAL A 70 8.91 -7.61 -5.17
N TYR A 71 7.70 -7.73 -4.60
CA TYR A 71 7.28 -6.96 -3.44
C TYR A 71 8.07 -7.35 -2.18
N GLU A 72 8.27 -8.64 -1.93
CA GLU A 72 9.09 -9.14 -0.81
C GLU A 72 10.52 -8.62 -0.91
N LEU A 73 11.15 -8.71 -2.09
CA LEU A 73 12.49 -8.16 -2.31
C LEU A 73 12.52 -6.67 -2.03
N PHE A 74 11.53 -5.91 -2.50
CA PHE A 74 11.50 -4.47 -2.30
C PHE A 74 11.30 -4.09 -0.83
N LEU A 75 10.45 -4.82 -0.10
CA LEU A 75 10.29 -4.65 1.33
C LEU A 75 11.58 -4.97 2.08
N CYS A 76 12.23 -6.10 1.80
CA CYS A 76 13.53 -6.43 2.40
C CYS A 76 14.57 -5.33 2.12
N PHE A 77 14.59 -4.80 0.90
CA PHE A 77 15.48 -3.70 0.53
C PHE A 77 15.18 -2.41 1.33
N LEU A 78 13.91 -2.05 1.48
CA LEU A 78 13.50 -0.87 2.26
C LEU A 78 13.71 -1.04 3.76
N GLU A 79 13.52 -2.24 4.31
CA GLU A 79 13.63 -2.54 5.74
C GLU A 79 15.06 -2.83 6.19
N SER A 80 15.98 -3.07 5.25
CA SER A 80 17.38 -3.30 5.55
C SER A 80 17.97 -2.18 6.42
N PRO A 81 18.75 -2.51 7.47
CA PRO A 81 19.43 -1.52 8.29
C PRO A 81 20.44 -0.69 7.49
N ASP A 82 20.98 -1.25 6.41
CA ASP A 82 21.97 -0.63 5.53
C ASP A 82 21.32 0.32 4.50
N PHE A 83 19.98 0.41 4.49
CA PHE A 83 19.25 1.30 3.60
C PHE A 83 19.41 2.78 3.99
N GLN A 84 19.95 3.57 3.07
CA GLN A 84 20.19 4.99 3.21
C GLN A 84 19.18 5.81 2.38
N ALA A 85 18.25 6.47 3.06
CA ALA A 85 17.24 7.32 2.44
C ALA A 85 17.85 8.52 1.65
N SER A 86 19.05 8.98 2.02
CA SER A 86 19.80 10.03 1.33
C SER A 86 20.15 9.67 -0.12
N ILE A 87 20.42 8.40 -0.40
CA ILE A 87 20.68 7.87 -1.73
C ILE A 87 19.36 7.49 -2.40
N GLY A 88 18.48 6.78 -1.68
CA GLY A 88 17.19 6.32 -2.19
C GLY A 88 16.30 7.44 -2.75
N LYS A 89 16.34 8.65 -2.16
CA LYS A 89 15.53 9.79 -2.59
C LYS A 89 15.82 10.27 -4.01
N LYS A 90 16.98 9.90 -4.59
CA LYS A 90 17.34 10.22 -5.97
C LYS A 90 16.52 9.39 -6.98
N TYR A 91 15.94 8.28 -6.54
CA TYR A 91 15.30 7.29 -7.39
C TYR A 91 13.83 7.04 -7.00
N ILE A 92 13.50 7.17 -5.71
CA ILE A 92 12.13 7.16 -5.19
C ILE A 92 11.65 8.61 -5.14
N ASP A 93 11.12 9.09 -6.25
CA ASP A 93 10.60 10.45 -6.42
C ASP A 93 9.06 10.49 -6.36
N GLN A 94 8.48 11.67 -6.57
CA GLN A 94 7.02 11.84 -6.62
C GLN A 94 6.38 10.99 -7.71
N ARG A 95 7.07 10.78 -8.84
CA ARG A 95 6.56 9.99 -9.97
C ARG A 95 6.51 8.49 -9.63
N PHE A 96 7.52 7.98 -8.93
CA PHE A 96 7.52 6.62 -8.40
C PHE A 96 6.34 6.41 -7.45
N VAL A 97 6.15 7.34 -6.50
CA VAL A 97 5.05 7.28 -5.52
C VAL A 97 3.69 7.36 -6.21
N LEU A 98 3.55 8.21 -7.23
CA LEU A 98 2.31 8.32 -8.00
C LEU A 98 1.92 6.97 -8.61
N LYS A 99 2.85 6.35 -9.34
CA LYS A 99 2.63 5.03 -9.96
C LYS A 99 2.35 3.93 -8.93
N LEU A 100 2.95 4.03 -7.73
CA LEU A 100 2.69 3.10 -6.65
C LEU A 100 1.27 3.28 -6.08
N LEU A 101 0.80 4.52 -5.95
CA LEU A 101 -0.54 4.84 -5.49
C LEU A 101 -1.62 4.39 -6.48
N ASP A 102 -1.36 4.49 -7.79
CA ASP A 102 -2.28 4.00 -8.82
C ASP A 102 -2.58 2.49 -8.71
N LEU A 103 -1.64 1.69 -8.17
CA LEU A 103 -1.82 0.25 -7.97
C LEU A 103 -2.75 -0.12 -6.81
N PHE A 104 -3.12 0.83 -5.94
CA PHE A 104 -4.04 0.55 -4.82
C PHE A 104 -5.45 0.18 -5.28
N ASP A 105 -5.79 0.43 -6.55
CA ASP A 105 -7.06 -0.02 -7.13
C ASP A 105 -7.05 -1.49 -7.58
N SER A 106 -5.95 -2.23 -7.34
CA SER A 106 -5.86 -3.66 -7.67
C SER A 106 -6.98 -4.44 -6.98
N GLU A 107 -7.66 -5.32 -7.72
CA GLU A 107 -8.70 -6.20 -7.16
C GLU A 107 -8.11 -7.26 -6.22
N ASP A 108 -6.83 -7.61 -6.38
CA ASP A 108 -6.14 -8.60 -5.55
C ASP A 108 -5.80 -8.03 -4.16
N PRO A 109 -6.47 -8.49 -3.08
CA PRO A 109 -6.22 -7.98 -1.72
C PRO A 109 -4.78 -8.24 -1.25
N ARG A 110 -4.11 -9.27 -1.79
CA ARG A 110 -2.73 -9.58 -1.43
C ARG A 110 -1.79 -8.51 -1.94
N GLU A 111 -2.02 -8.02 -3.16
CA GLU A 111 -1.24 -6.92 -3.74
C GLU A 111 -1.43 -5.64 -2.90
N ARG A 112 -2.67 -5.32 -2.54
CA ARG A 112 -2.98 -4.15 -1.70
C ARG A 112 -2.29 -4.18 -0.34
N ASP A 113 -2.19 -5.34 0.31
CA ASP A 113 -1.50 -5.45 1.60
C ASP A 113 0.02 -5.21 1.50
N PHE A 114 0.65 -5.67 0.41
CA PHE A 114 2.05 -5.33 0.12
C PHE A 114 2.22 -3.84 -0.18
N LEU A 115 1.36 -3.26 -1.04
CA LEU A 115 1.38 -1.83 -1.37
C LEU A 115 1.22 -0.97 -0.11
N LYS A 116 0.31 -1.35 0.79
CA LYS A 116 0.11 -0.71 2.09
C LYS A 116 1.40 -0.63 2.89
N THR A 117 2.05 -1.78 3.05
CA THR A 117 3.29 -1.90 3.83
C THR A 117 4.43 -1.11 3.16
N VAL A 118 4.60 -1.23 1.85
CA VAL A 118 5.62 -0.50 1.08
C VAL A 118 5.42 1.01 1.20
N LEU A 119 4.19 1.51 0.98
CA LEU A 119 3.90 2.93 1.04
C LEU A 119 4.12 3.48 2.46
N HIS A 120 3.75 2.71 3.49
CA HIS A 120 4.01 3.09 4.88
C HIS A 120 5.52 3.20 5.18
N ARG A 121 6.35 2.27 4.70
CA ARG A 121 7.82 2.34 4.82
C ARG A 121 8.40 3.56 4.10
N ILE A 122 7.94 3.83 2.88
CA ILE A 122 8.35 5.02 2.11
C ILE A 122 7.97 6.30 2.87
N TYR A 123 6.74 6.40 3.37
CA TYR A 123 6.28 7.55 4.14
C TYR A 123 7.13 7.80 5.41
N GLY A 124 7.50 6.71 6.11
CA GLY A 124 8.35 6.76 7.28
C GLY A 124 9.74 7.29 6.97
N LYS A 125 10.40 6.73 5.94
CA LYS A 125 11.81 7.01 5.59
C LYS A 125 12.02 8.32 4.82
N PHE A 126 11.05 8.75 4.00
CA PHE A 126 11.21 9.91 3.12
C PHE A 126 10.37 11.11 3.57
N LEU A 127 10.94 11.92 4.47
CA LEU A 127 10.28 13.12 5.01
C LEU A 127 9.78 14.08 3.91
N GLY A 128 10.54 14.25 2.83
CA GLY A 128 10.21 15.13 1.71
C GLY A 128 9.01 14.68 0.86
N LEU A 129 8.63 13.40 0.92
CA LEU A 129 7.49 12.86 0.17
C LEU A 129 6.18 12.89 0.98
N ARG A 130 6.24 13.12 2.30
CA ARG A 130 5.08 13.01 3.18
C ARG A 130 3.93 13.93 2.79
N ALA A 131 4.22 15.19 2.47
CA ALA A 131 3.19 16.15 2.06
C ALA A 131 2.55 15.75 0.73
N PHE A 132 3.36 15.26 -0.21
CA PHE A 132 2.89 14.77 -1.51
C PHE A 132 1.97 13.55 -1.35
N ILE A 133 2.41 12.53 -0.59
CA ILE A 133 1.62 11.31 -0.32
C ILE A 133 0.26 11.67 0.29
N ARG A 134 0.24 12.48 1.36
CA ARG A 134 -1.03 12.90 1.99
C ARG A 134 -1.94 13.63 1.00
N LYS A 135 -1.40 14.60 0.25
CA LYS A 135 -2.19 15.34 -0.75
C LYS A 135 -2.77 14.41 -1.80
N HIS A 136 -2.01 13.42 -2.26
CA HIS A 136 -2.45 12.53 -3.31
C HIS A 136 -3.51 11.53 -2.83
N ILE A 137 -3.33 10.93 -1.64
CA ILE A 137 -4.36 10.10 -1.01
C ILE A 137 -5.65 10.90 -0.81
N ASN A 138 -5.57 12.17 -0.39
CA ASN A 138 -6.76 13.02 -0.25
C ASN A 138 -7.48 13.20 -1.59
N ASN A 139 -6.74 13.41 -2.68
CA ASN A 139 -7.34 13.53 -4.01
C ASN A 139 -8.02 12.23 -4.46
N MET A 140 -7.42 11.07 -4.17
CA MET A 140 -8.01 9.76 -4.47
C MET A 140 -9.33 9.58 -3.70
N PHE A 141 -9.36 9.92 -2.41
CA PHE A 141 -10.60 9.87 -1.62
C PHE A 141 -11.66 10.86 -2.08
N LEU A 142 -11.28 12.08 -2.46
CA LEU A 142 -12.24 13.04 -3.01
C LEU A 142 -12.82 12.53 -4.33
N ARG A 143 -11.98 11.96 -5.20
CA ARG A 143 -12.43 11.34 -6.44
C ARG A 143 -13.39 10.17 -6.16
N PHE A 144 -13.06 9.30 -5.22
CA PHE A 144 -13.95 8.21 -4.79
C PHE A 144 -15.27 8.70 -4.19
N VAL A 145 -15.28 9.80 -3.42
CA VAL A 145 -16.53 10.30 -2.82
C VAL A 145 -17.42 11.03 -3.83
N TYR A 146 -16.84 11.72 -4.82
CA TYR A 146 -17.57 12.66 -5.67
C TYR A 146 -17.66 12.26 -7.15
N GLU A 147 -16.78 11.40 -7.65
CA GLU A 147 -16.64 11.13 -9.09
C GLU A 147 -16.66 9.64 -9.46
N ALA A 148 -16.14 8.75 -8.63
CA ALA A 148 -16.03 7.32 -8.90
C ALA A 148 -16.95 6.52 -7.99
N ASP A 149 -17.67 5.55 -8.55
CA ASP A 149 -18.59 4.70 -7.78
C ASP A 149 -17.86 3.63 -6.95
N SER A 150 -16.63 3.26 -7.33
CA SER A 150 -15.81 2.25 -6.65
C SER A 150 -14.32 2.61 -6.60
N PHE A 151 -13.65 2.15 -5.55
CA PHE A 151 -12.18 2.15 -5.40
C PHE A 151 -11.79 1.05 -4.41
N ASN A 152 -10.93 0.12 -4.82
CA ASN A 152 -10.67 -1.10 -4.03
C ASN A 152 -9.78 -0.85 -2.80
N GLY A 153 -8.90 0.16 -2.85
CA GLY A 153 -7.86 0.39 -1.83
C GLY A 153 -8.24 1.33 -0.70
N VAL A 154 -9.52 1.65 -0.48
CA VAL A 154 -9.94 2.62 0.56
C VAL A 154 -9.46 2.18 1.94
N GLY A 155 -9.68 0.91 2.30
CA GLY A 155 -9.36 0.37 3.63
C GLY A 155 -7.87 0.45 3.95
N GLU A 156 -7.01 0.02 3.02
CA GLU A 156 -5.56 0.01 3.18
C GLU A 156 -5.00 1.43 3.27
N LEU A 157 -5.50 2.38 2.46
CA LEU A 157 -5.11 3.79 2.56
C LEU A 157 -5.54 4.41 3.90
N LEU A 158 -6.72 4.05 4.42
CA LEU A 158 -7.19 4.50 5.73
C LEU A 158 -6.34 3.97 6.89
N GLU A 159 -5.87 2.72 6.81
CA GLU A 159 -4.93 2.15 7.79
C GLU A 159 -3.61 2.94 7.84
N ILE A 160 -3.04 3.25 6.68
CA ILE A 160 -1.81 4.05 6.58
C ILE A 160 -2.05 5.43 7.19
N LEU A 161 -3.14 6.08 6.82
CA LEU A 161 -3.49 7.39 7.38
C LEU A 161 -3.73 7.32 8.89
N GLY A 162 -4.27 6.22 9.42
CA GLY A 162 -4.38 6.00 10.86
C GLY A 162 -3.03 5.95 11.55
N SER A 163 -2.08 5.20 11.00
CA SER A 163 -0.71 5.19 11.51
C SER A 163 -0.06 6.59 11.46
N ILE A 164 -0.29 7.34 10.39
CA ILE A 164 0.21 8.70 10.21
C ILE A 164 -0.38 9.67 11.25
N ILE A 165 -1.69 9.61 11.49
CA ILE A 165 -2.40 10.47 12.44
C ILE A 165 -1.93 10.20 13.87
N ASN A 166 -1.75 8.93 14.26
CA ASN A 166 -1.22 8.57 15.58
C ASN A 166 0.19 9.12 15.82
N GLY A 167 0.94 9.40 14.75
CA GLY A 167 2.27 10.03 14.82
C GLY A 167 2.26 11.57 14.80
N PHE A 168 1.10 12.24 14.84
CA PHE A 168 1.06 13.71 14.83
C PHE A 168 1.49 14.32 16.17
N ALA A 169 2.39 15.31 16.08
CA ALA A 169 2.77 16.10 17.23
C ALA A 169 1.64 17.06 17.63
N LEU A 170 1.46 17.24 18.94
CA LEU A 170 0.55 18.23 19.50
C LEU A 170 1.28 19.58 19.66
N PRO A 171 0.61 20.73 19.41
CA PRO A 171 -0.79 20.87 19.00
C PRO A 171 -1.02 20.54 17.51
N LEU A 172 -2.20 19.98 17.20
CA LEU A 172 -2.58 19.62 15.82
C LEU A 172 -2.62 20.85 14.91
N LYS A 173 -1.93 20.74 13.77
CA LYS A 173 -1.97 21.76 12.71
C LYS A 173 -3.36 21.85 12.08
N GLN A 174 -3.70 23.04 11.58
CA GLN A 174 -4.98 23.30 10.91
C GLN A 174 -5.21 22.39 9.69
N GLU A 175 -4.14 22.01 8.96
CA GLU A 175 -4.22 21.06 7.84
C GLU A 175 -4.81 19.70 8.23
N HIS A 176 -4.54 19.22 9.44
CA HIS A 176 -5.05 17.93 9.93
C HIS A 176 -6.53 18.01 10.29
N LYS A 177 -6.98 19.16 10.82
CA LYS A 177 -8.41 19.41 11.09
C LYS A 177 -9.22 19.49 9.78
N VAL A 178 -8.68 20.17 8.77
CA VAL A 178 -9.30 20.26 7.44
C VAL A 178 -9.39 18.88 6.78
N PHE A 179 -8.35 18.06 6.91
CA PHE A 179 -8.36 16.68 6.41
C PHE A 179 -9.48 15.83 7.03
N LEU A 180 -9.64 15.89 8.35
CA LEU A 180 -10.71 15.18 9.05
C LEU A 180 -12.09 15.59 8.51
N VAL A 181 -12.37 16.89 8.45
CA VAL A 181 -13.70 17.39 8.11
C VAL A 181 -14.03 17.24 6.63
N LYS A 182 -13.05 17.46 5.74
CA LYS A 182 -13.28 17.47 4.29
C LYS A 182 -13.07 16.13 3.60
N VAL A 183 -12.41 15.17 4.24
CA VAL A 183 -12.05 13.90 3.61
C VAL A 183 -12.54 12.71 4.42
N LEU A 184 -12.21 12.63 5.71
CA LEU A 184 -12.63 11.48 6.54
C LEU A 184 -14.14 11.47 6.82
N LEU A 185 -14.76 12.62 7.12
CA LEU A 185 -16.21 12.66 7.34
C LEU A 185 -17.01 12.30 6.07
N PRO A 186 -16.69 12.83 4.87
CA PRO A 186 -17.40 12.44 3.65
C PRO A 186 -17.25 10.97 3.26
N LEU A 187 -16.17 10.29 3.65
CA LEU A 187 -15.99 8.84 3.42
C LEU A 187 -17.03 7.96 4.14
N HIS A 188 -17.81 8.51 5.07
CA HIS A 188 -18.92 7.82 5.73
C HIS A 188 -20.24 7.86 4.92
N LYS A 189 -20.25 8.52 3.75
CA LYS A 189 -21.43 8.68 2.89
C LYS A 189 -21.61 7.62 1.77
N PRO A 190 -20.56 7.06 1.15
CA PRO A 190 -20.72 6.06 0.09
C PRO A 190 -21.43 4.79 0.58
N LYS A 191 -22.16 4.13 -0.33
CA LYS A 191 -22.97 2.94 -0.03
C LYS A 191 -22.11 1.72 0.38
N CYS A 192 -20.85 1.68 -0.03
CA CYS A 192 -19.88 0.62 0.24
C CYS A 192 -19.23 0.70 1.64
N LEU A 193 -19.87 1.40 2.58
CA LEU A 193 -19.33 1.71 3.91
C LEU A 193 -18.89 0.45 4.68
N SER A 194 -19.63 -0.65 4.52
CA SER A 194 -19.42 -1.96 5.14
C SER A 194 -18.01 -2.54 4.91
N LEU A 195 -17.42 -2.35 3.72
CA LEU A 195 -16.09 -2.89 3.37
C LEU A 195 -14.93 -2.29 4.17
N TYR A 196 -15.11 -1.06 4.65
CA TYR A 196 -14.07 -0.31 5.39
C TYR A 196 -14.60 0.24 6.73
N HIS A 197 -15.78 -0.20 7.17
CA HIS A 197 -16.44 0.28 8.38
C HIS A 197 -15.61 0.00 9.64
N ALA A 198 -14.92 -1.15 9.68
CA ALA A 198 -14.05 -1.51 10.80
C ALA A 198 -12.86 -0.54 10.92
N GLN A 199 -12.29 -0.09 9.81
CA GLN A 199 -11.16 0.82 9.74
C GLN A 199 -11.56 2.29 9.99
N CYS A 200 -12.80 2.67 9.67
CA CYS A 200 -13.36 3.98 10.04
C CYS A 200 -13.67 4.08 11.55
N ASN A 201 -14.17 3.00 12.17
CA ASN A 201 -14.61 3.01 13.58
C ASN A 201 -13.55 2.66 14.62
N GLN A 202 -12.37 2.14 14.23
CA GLN A 202 -11.27 1.85 15.16
C GLN A 202 -10.48 3.09 15.63
N LYS A 203 -11.08 4.28 15.60
CA LYS A 203 -10.45 5.52 16.09
C LYS A 203 -11.39 6.30 16.99
#